data_AF-A0A946H6D4-F1
#
_entry.id   AF-A0A946H6D4-F1
#
_cell.length_a   1.000
_cell.length_b   1.000
_cell.length_c   1.000
_cell.angle_alpha   90.00
_cell.angle_beta   90.00
_cell.angle_gamma   90.00
#
_symmetry.space_group_name_H-M   'P 1'
#
loop_
_entity.id
_entity.type
_entity.pdbx_description
1 polymer ?
#
loop_
_entity_poly.entity_id
_entity_poly.type
_entity_poly.pdbx_seq_one_letter_code
_entity_poly.pdbx_strand_id
1 'polypeptide(L)' 'MKRRKFLTGAGVAAVGGASAAAFPTPAISQGRKRLTMVTSWGRGLAGVHDAAQRCADNIIAMSDGMIDVDLKSAGELVGA' A
#
# COMPACT_ATOMS: atom_id res chain seq x y z
N MET A 1 12.39 29.84 -16.59
CA MET A 1 12.73 28.54 -17.24
C MET A 1 11.49 27.96 -17.91
N LYS A 2 11.55 27.65 -19.22
CA LYS A 2 10.42 27.12 -20.01
C LYS A 2 10.26 25.60 -19.75
N ARG A 3 9.53 25.23 -18.70
CA ARG A 3 9.23 23.83 -18.29
C ARG A 3 8.77 22.94 -19.45
N ARG A 4 7.95 23.48 -20.34
CA ARG A 4 7.45 22.79 -21.54
C ARG A 4 8.57 22.41 -22.52
N LYS A 5 9.58 23.27 -22.69
CA LYS A 5 10.72 23.04 -23.59
C LYS A 5 11.69 21.98 -23.03
N PHE A 6 11.73 21.82 -21.72
CA PHE A 6 12.56 20.81 -21.05
C PHE A 6 11.98 19.41 -21.25
N LEU A 7 10.65 19.27 -21.16
CA LEU A 7 9.94 18.00 -21.40
C LEU A 7 9.98 17.57 -22.87
N THR A 8 9.83 18.50 -23.82
CA THR A 8 9.96 18.15 -25.26
C THR A 8 11.41 17.95 -25.70
N GLY A 9 12.39 18.64 -25.09
CA GLY A 9 13.80 18.40 -25.37
C GLY A 9 14.29 17.03 -24.87
N ALA A 10 13.83 16.59 -23.70
CA ALA A 10 14.15 15.28 -23.14
C ALA A 10 13.51 14.12 -23.93
N GLY A 11 12.33 14.34 -24.52
CA GLY A 11 11.65 13.32 -25.33
C GLY A 11 12.31 13.05 -26.70
N VAL A 12 12.99 14.04 -27.29
CA VAL A 12 13.60 13.90 -28.62
C VAL A 12 15.02 13.33 -28.56
N ALA A 13 15.73 13.50 -27.45
CA ALA A 13 17.05 12.88 -27.24
C ALA A 13 16.98 11.37 -26.95
N ALA A 14 15.80 10.82 -26.63
CA ALA A 14 15.61 9.41 -26.30
C ALA A 14 15.26 8.51 -27.51
N VAL A 15 15.23 9.06 -28.74
CA VAL A 15 14.83 8.29 -29.94
C VAL A 15 16.06 7.66 -30.65
N GLY A 16 17.28 7.93 -30.20
CA GLY A 16 18.52 7.45 -30.82
C GLY A 16 19.34 6.55 -29.90
N GLY A 17 18.81 5.43 -29.44
CA GLY A 17 19.60 4.49 -28.64
C GLY A 17 18.76 3.34 -28.10
N ALA A 18 19.10 2.14 -28.52
CA ALA A 18 18.46 0.90 -28.13
C ALA A 18 18.29 0.77 -26.60
N SER A 19 17.05 0.74 -26.16
CA SER A 19 16.53 -0.26 -25.23
C SER A 19 15.07 0.11 -25.00
N ALA A 20 14.19 -0.86 -25.17
CA ALA A 20 12.92 -0.83 -24.49
C ALA A 20 13.23 -0.82 -22.99
N ALA A 21 13.52 0.36 -22.44
CA ALA A 21 13.34 0.61 -21.03
C ALA A 21 11.85 0.42 -20.81
N ALA A 22 11.46 -0.84 -20.56
CA ALA A 22 10.34 -1.12 -19.72
C ALA A 22 10.55 -0.21 -18.52
N PHE A 23 9.85 0.93 -18.52
CA PHE A 23 9.61 1.65 -17.29
C PHE A 23 9.26 0.54 -16.30
N PRO A 24 9.95 0.43 -15.16
CA PRO A 24 9.38 -0.35 -14.08
C PRO A 24 8.16 0.46 -13.67
N THR A 25 7.05 0.33 -14.41
CA THR A 25 5.73 0.49 -13.84
C THR A 25 5.80 -0.39 -12.63
N PRO A 26 5.81 0.18 -11.41
CA PRO A 26 5.83 -0.66 -10.24
C PRO A 26 4.61 -1.55 -10.40
N ALA A 27 4.80 -2.85 -10.55
CA ALA A 27 3.71 -3.82 -10.46
C ALA A 27 2.96 -3.68 -9.11
N ILE A 28 3.50 -2.87 -8.20
CA ILE A 28 2.93 -2.37 -6.95
C ILE A 28 1.66 -1.50 -7.15
N SER A 29 1.36 -0.98 -8.36
CA SER A 29 0.11 -0.27 -8.64
C SER A 29 -1.10 -1.19 -8.89
N GLN A 30 -1.04 -2.47 -8.53
CA GLN A 30 -2.16 -3.44 -8.62
C GLN A 30 -3.34 -3.10 -7.67
N GLY A 31 -3.58 -1.83 -7.32
CA GLY A 31 -4.70 -1.44 -6.46
C GLY A 31 -4.61 -1.99 -5.03
N ARG A 32 -3.42 -2.42 -4.58
CA ARG A 32 -3.20 -2.87 -3.22
C ARG A 32 -3.42 -1.73 -2.23
N LYS A 33 -4.33 -1.91 -1.28
CA LYS A 33 -4.67 -0.92 -0.25
C LYS A 33 -4.25 -1.45 1.10
N ARG A 34 -3.63 -0.59 1.90
CA ARG A 34 -3.37 -0.88 3.31
C ARG A 34 -4.32 -0.08 4.18
N LEU A 35 -5.06 -0.78 5.03
CA LEU A 35 -6.00 -0.22 5.98
C LEU A 35 -5.44 -0.39 7.39
N THR A 36 -5.58 0.62 8.23
CA THR A 36 -5.23 0.54 9.65
C THR A 36 -6.49 0.28 10.46
N MET A 37 -6.53 -0.83 11.18
CA MET A 37 -7.65 -1.19 12.06
C MET A 37 -7.24 -0.89 13.49
N VAL A 38 -7.83 0.14 14.10
CA VAL A 38 -7.59 0.49 15.51
C VAL A 38 -8.67 -0.13 16.37
N THR A 39 -8.26 -0.82 17.44
CA THR A 39 -9.17 -1.46 18.39
C THR A 39 -9.08 -0.82 19.77
N SER A 40 -10.14 -0.89 20.55
CA SER A 40 -10.17 -0.48 21.97
C SER A 40 -9.65 -1.57 22.91
N TRP A 41 -9.17 -2.68 22.36
CA TRP A 41 -8.71 -3.86 23.10
C TRP A 41 -7.19 -3.88 23.22
N GLY A 42 -6.67 -4.22 24.39
CA GLY A 42 -5.24 -4.49 24.58
C GLY A 42 -4.76 -5.68 23.73
N ARG A 43 -3.46 -5.70 23.45
CA ARG A 43 -2.84 -6.76 22.65
C ARG A 43 -2.96 -8.10 23.36
N GLY A 44 -3.40 -9.13 22.64
CA GLY A 44 -3.54 -10.49 23.18
C GLY A 44 -4.71 -10.68 24.16
N LEU A 45 -5.67 -9.76 24.22
CA LEU A 45 -6.92 -10.00 24.96
C LEU A 45 -7.71 -11.14 24.30
N ALA A 46 -7.79 -12.27 25.00
CA ALA A 46 -8.46 -13.46 24.52
C ALA A 46 -9.92 -13.17 24.12
N GLY A 47 -10.31 -13.65 22.94
CA GLY A 47 -11.64 -13.45 22.37
C GLY A 47 -11.77 -12.16 21.57
N VAL A 48 -11.60 -10.98 22.18
CA VAL A 48 -11.86 -9.70 21.48
C VAL A 48 -10.72 -9.27 20.55
N HIS A 49 -9.46 -9.43 20.97
CA HIS A 49 -8.32 -9.15 20.11
C HIS A 49 -8.16 -10.26 19.07
N ASP A 50 -8.39 -11.52 19.47
CA ASP A 50 -8.36 -12.68 18.57
C ASP A 50 -9.42 -12.56 17.46
N ALA A 51 -10.63 -12.08 17.79
CA ALA A 51 -11.67 -11.83 16.80
C ALA A 51 -11.29 -10.70 15.83
N ALA A 52 -10.62 -9.65 16.31
CA ALA A 52 -10.11 -8.58 15.46
C ALA A 52 -9.01 -9.09 14.51
N GLN A 53 -8.10 -9.93 15.01
CA GLN A 53 -7.07 -10.57 14.19
C GLN A 53 -7.69 -11.49 13.14
N ARG A 54 -8.66 -12.32 13.53
CA ARG A 54 -9.41 -13.16 12.59
C ARG A 54 -10.15 -12.34 11.52
N CYS A 55 -10.69 -11.19 11.87
CA CYS A 55 -11.32 -10.28 10.92
C CYS A 55 -10.31 -9.75 9.90
N ALA A 56 -9.15 -9.28 10.37
CA ALA A 56 -8.06 -8.82 9.50
C ALA A 56 -7.59 -9.93 8.55
N ASP A 57 -7.36 -11.14 9.07
CA ASP A 57 -6.93 -12.30 8.29
C ASP A 57 -7.98 -12.68 7.23
N ASN A 58 -9.26 -12.66 7.58
CA ASN A 58 -10.34 -12.92 6.63
C ASN A 58 -10.38 -11.87 5.50
N ILE A 59 -10.18 -10.59 5.80
CA ILE A 59 -10.15 -9.53 4.78
C ILE A 59 -8.98 -9.74 3.82
N ILE A 60 -7.80 -10.08 4.35
CA ILE A 60 -6.61 -10.37 3.54
C ILE A 60 -6.86 -11.58 2.65
N ALA A 61 -7.42 -12.67 3.21
CA ALA A 61 -7.72 -13.89 2.48
C ALA A 61 -8.79 -13.68 1.39
N MET A 62 -9.89 -12.99 1.69
CA MET A 62 -10.98 -12.72 0.74
C MET A 62 -10.56 -11.77 -0.38
N SER A 63 -9.54 -10.94 -0.14
CA SER A 63 -9.04 -9.98 -1.11
C SER A 63 -7.83 -10.49 -1.89
N ASP A 64 -7.40 -11.75 -1.70
CA ASP A 64 -6.16 -12.30 -2.27
C ASP A 64 -4.93 -11.40 -2.01
N GLY A 65 -4.89 -10.79 -0.82
CA GLY A 65 -3.83 -9.86 -0.42
C GLY A 65 -3.85 -8.50 -1.14
N MET A 66 -4.96 -8.16 -1.81
CA MET A 66 -5.20 -6.83 -2.36
C MET A 66 -5.51 -5.81 -1.28
N ILE A 67 -6.09 -6.24 -0.16
CA ILE A 67 -6.32 -5.40 1.02
C ILE A 67 -5.47 -5.95 2.15
N ASP A 68 -4.45 -5.20 2.55
CA ASP A 68 -3.63 -5.45 3.72
C ASP A 68 -4.23 -4.72 4.93
N VAL A 69 -4.27 -5.38 6.08
CA VAL A 69 -4.89 -4.86 7.30
C VAL A 69 -3.86 -4.83 8.42
N ASP A 70 -3.45 -3.62 8.81
CA ASP A 70 -2.56 -3.38 9.95
C ASP A 70 -3.40 -3.20 11.22
N LEU A 71 -3.49 -4.26 12.03
CA LEU A 71 -4.21 -4.26 13.29
C LEU A 71 -3.40 -3.57 14.39
N LYS A 72 -3.99 -2.54 14.99
CA LYS A 72 -3.46 -1.78 16.13
C LYS A 72 -4.30 -2.02 17.38
N SER A 73 -3.63 -2.40 18.46
CA SER A 73 -4.25 -2.54 19.78
C SER A 73 -4.54 -1.17 20.39
N ALA A 74 -5.32 -1.14 21.48
CA ALA A 74 -5.58 0.06 22.25
C ALA A 74 -4.28 0.78 22.61
N GLY A 75 -4.22 2.10 22.37
CA GLY A 75 -3.05 2.91 22.69
C GLY A 75 -1.88 2.80 21.70
N GLU A 76 -1.89 1.88 20.72
CA GLU A 76 -0.77 1.72 19.78
C GLU A 76 -0.73 2.80 18.67
N LEU A 77 -1.88 3.37 18.31
CA LEU A 77 -1.99 4.41 17.27
C LEU A 77 -2.67 5.69 17.78
N VAL A 78 -3.67 5.55 18.64
CA VAL A 78 -4.44 6.64 19.23
C VAL A 78 -4.54 6.39 20.73
N GLY A 79 -4.47 7.45 21.53
CA GLY A 79 -4.57 7.37 22.99
C GLY A 79 -5.79 6.55 23.42
N ALA A 80 -5.57 5.66 24.39
CA ALA A 80 -6.57 4.73 24.91
C ALA A 80 -7.61 5.43 25.80
#